data_AF-A0A7Y1QM83-F1
#
_entry.id   AF-A0A7Y1QM83-F1
#
_cell.length_a   1.000
_cell.length_b   1.000
_cell.length_c   1.000
_cell.angle_alpha   90.00
_cell.angle_beta   90.00
_cell.angle_gamma   90.00
#
_symmetry.space_group_name_H-M   'P 1'
#
loop_
_entity.id
_entity.type
_entity.pdbx_description
1 polymer ?
#
loop_
_entity_poly.entity_id
_entity_poly.type
_entity_poly.pdbx_seq_one_letter_code
_entity_poly.pdbx_strand_id
1 'polypeptide(L)'
;MSRYRLSNLLLVGTLLSLFILPSAQASEADNCVQQQLVFNPKSGGFLPVNNFGTTGQGFMNCFGWQLFIALNWPVDPGWPADPNLAGEPDRSITVEQFGVPTTAGKPMSVAPVWASYKDANDIFLPDAPKPSDWGVQTLVPSNCSNQNNLQTLSVGARKFMNATSESATNAQHRFHLSSGTLASIPDPIMEAAGGWLTDQTGNLVYFERKVGKAEFDYIVDNGLYDAANQLIVAQNSDGQHPAGLSLPAGEMMRSMPTHPLRQEQLGALELKAAWRILTGKPQLYGRYLTTLAWLKNPATLQCTQQVVGLVGLHIINKTQSEPNFIWTTFEQVDNVQEPNQVPAQQTPPDGYTFYNPNCTGGPDVCTPNVARIQCKQHHPDRECTEPYPRDQPVQTTREHPLPSDMQALNAAVQASFAQQTNGQSVFQYYKLVNVLWITSPTAPYPVEPGPGATVPLSYGAFISDSNVPVANTTLETYVQGMSCNQCHQQATIAGSPTLASDFSFLFNNADSAQQKGLIKRVHAFETLKDGQP
;
A
#
# COMPACT_ATOMS: atom_id res chain seq x y z
N MET A 1 41.86 82.21 -0.69
CA MET A 1 41.60 81.75 -2.08
C MET A 1 42.62 80.66 -2.42
N SER A 2 42.20 79.65 -3.20
CA SER A 2 42.95 78.46 -3.69
C SER A 2 43.25 77.39 -2.63
N ARG A 3 42.54 76.26 -2.52
CA ARG A 3 42.36 75.06 -3.42
C ARG A 3 43.65 74.26 -3.65
N TYR A 4 43.74 73.08 -3.03
CA TYR A 4 44.34 71.88 -3.62
C TYR A 4 43.53 70.63 -3.27
N ARG A 5 43.39 69.76 -4.28
CA ARG A 5 42.54 68.56 -4.38
C ARG A 5 43.22 67.36 -3.72
N LEU A 6 42.44 66.46 -3.10
CA LEU A 6 42.82 65.07 -2.83
C LEU A 6 42.01 64.15 -3.75
N SER A 7 42.73 63.26 -4.44
CA SER A 7 42.23 62.32 -5.43
C SER A 7 41.51 61.12 -4.82
N ASN A 8 40.45 60.69 -5.50
CA ASN A 8 39.70 59.46 -5.24
C ASN A 8 40.55 58.21 -5.56
N LEU A 9 40.63 57.26 -4.64
CA LEU A 9 40.90 55.85 -4.95
C LEU A 9 39.56 55.10 -5.01
N LEU A 10 39.20 54.59 -6.18
CA LEU A 10 38.16 53.57 -6.34
C LEU A 10 38.71 52.22 -5.87
N LEU A 11 38.12 51.63 -4.82
CA LEU A 11 38.21 50.19 -4.59
C LEU A 11 37.15 49.51 -5.47
N VAL A 12 37.61 48.77 -6.48
CA VAL A 12 36.78 47.81 -7.22
C VAL A 12 36.71 46.55 -6.35
N GLY A 13 35.59 46.37 -5.64
CA GLY A 13 35.27 45.13 -4.95
C GLY A 13 34.69 44.13 -5.95
N THR A 14 35.49 43.14 -6.36
CA THR A 14 34.99 41.93 -7.03
C THR A 14 34.10 41.16 -6.05
N LEU A 15 32.79 41.15 -6.30
CA LEU A 15 31.86 40.20 -5.69
C LEU A 15 32.25 38.78 -6.12
N LEU A 16 32.95 38.06 -5.25
CA LEU A 16 33.04 36.60 -5.34
C LEU A 16 31.64 36.07 -5.01
N SER A 17 30.93 35.57 -6.02
CA SER A 17 29.76 34.72 -5.83
C SER A 17 30.22 33.50 -5.01
N LEU A 18 29.85 33.46 -3.73
CA LEU A 18 29.93 32.21 -2.97
C LEU A 18 29.00 31.21 -3.65
N PHE A 19 29.59 30.23 -4.33
CA PHE A 19 28.89 28.99 -4.68
C PHE A 19 28.50 28.33 -3.35
N ILE A 20 27.24 28.48 -2.96
CA ILE A 20 26.67 27.69 -1.88
C ILE A 20 26.64 26.26 -2.40
N LEU A 21 27.54 25.43 -1.87
CA LEU A 21 27.49 23.99 -2.11
C LEU A 21 26.11 23.49 -1.65
N PRO A 22 25.38 22.69 -2.44
CA PRO A 22 24.15 22.06 -2.00
C PRO A 22 24.39 21.33 -0.68
N SER A 23 23.41 21.35 0.24
CA SER A 23 23.47 20.49 1.42
C SER A 23 23.58 19.02 1.00
N ALA A 24 24.23 18.19 1.80
CA ALA A 24 24.36 16.75 1.49
C ALA A 24 22.98 16.10 1.22
N GLN A 25 21.94 16.54 1.95
CA GLN A 25 20.56 16.09 1.79
C GLN A 25 19.99 16.44 0.40
N ALA A 26 20.21 17.68 -0.07
CA ALA A 26 19.82 18.09 -1.41
C ALA A 26 20.56 17.27 -2.48
N SER A 27 21.83 16.93 -2.23
CA SER A 27 22.62 16.14 -3.17
C SER A 27 22.14 14.67 -3.32
N GLU A 28 21.60 14.06 -2.27
CA GLU A 28 21.03 12.70 -2.35
C GLU A 28 19.66 12.70 -3.05
N ALA A 29 18.79 13.66 -2.71
CA ALA A 29 17.50 13.83 -3.37
C ALA A 29 17.67 14.12 -4.88
N ASP A 30 18.60 15.01 -5.24
CA ASP A 30 18.92 15.31 -6.63
C ASP A 30 19.49 14.10 -7.37
N ASN A 31 20.38 13.32 -6.73
CA ASN A 31 20.90 12.09 -7.30
C ASN A 31 19.78 11.09 -7.60
N CYS A 32 18.86 10.87 -6.65
CA CYS A 32 17.71 10.00 -6.87
C CYS A 32 16.92 10.41 -8.12
N VAL A 33 16.50 11.68 -8.18
CA VAL A 33 15.64 12.18 -9.26
C VAL A 33 16.35 12.21 -10.62
N GLN A 34 17.65 12.53 -10.65
CA GLN A 34 18.39 12.72 -11.91
C GLN A 34 19.03 11.44 -12.45
N GLN A 35 19.38 10.48 -11.58
CA GLN A 35 20.21 9.33 -11.96
C GLN A 35 19.55 7.98 -11.70
N GLN A 36 18.60 7.88 -10.78
CA GLN A 36 18.06 6.59 -10.32
C GLN A 36 16.62 6.34 -10.77
N LEU A 37 15.76 7.36 -10.77
CA LEU A 37 14.37 7.20 -11.20
C LEU A 37 14.28 6.96 -12.72
N VAL A 38 13.58 5.89 -13.10
CA VAL A 38 13.41 5.44 -14.48
C VAL A 38 11.96 5.62 -14.88
N PHE A 39 11.73 6.49 -15.88
CA PHE A 39 10.41 6.80 -16.43
C PHE A 39 10.15 6.18 -17.80
N ASN A 40 11.14 5.50 -18.40
CA ASN A 40 10.96 4.81 -19.67
C ASN A 40 10.46 3.38 -19.41
N PRO A 41 9.17 3.05 -19.69
CA PRO A 41 8.61 1.71 -19.45
C PRO A 41 9.24 0.60 -20.29
N LYS A 42 10.11 0.93 -21.25
CA LYS A 42 10.88 -0.02 -22.06
C LYS A 42 12.28 -0.30 -21.51
N SER A 43 12.70 0.42 -20.48
CA SER A 43 13.99 0.23 -19.81
C SER A 43 13.92 -0.97 -18.87
N GLY A 44 14.97 -1.80 -18.81
CA GLY A 44 15.02 -2.86 -17.81
C GLY A 44 15.13 -2.38 -16.37
N GLY A 45 15.44 -1.10 -16.15
CA GLY A 45 15.35 -0.47 -14.84
C GLY A 45 13.95 0.02 -14.44
N PHE A 46 12.94 -0.14 -15.29
CA PHE A 46 11.62 0.41 -15.03
C PHE A 46 10.86 -0.36 -13.96
N LEU A 47 10.65 -1.67 -14.15
CA LEU A 47 10.11 -2.53 -13.11
C LEU A 47 11.24 -2.80 -12.12
N PRO A 48 11.15 -2.29 -10.88
CA PRO A 48 12.29 -2.29 -9.98
C PRO A 48 12.63 -3.70 -9.54
N VAL A 49 13.92 -3.99 -9.55
CA VAL A 49 14.52 -5.15 -8.88
C VAL A 49 15.64 -4.64 -8.00
N ASN A 50 15.62 -5.04 -6.72
CA ASN A 50 16.72 -4.73 -5.82
C ASN A 50 17.71 -5.89 -5.84
N ASN A 51 18.86 -5.73 -6.51
CA ASN A 51 19.93 -6.72 -6.45
C ASN A 51 21.34 -6.18 -6.78
N PHE A 52 21.57 -4.88 -6.59
CA PHE A 52 22.82 -4.25 -7.07
C PHE A 52 23.93 -4.19 -6.03
N GLY A 53 23.80 -4.91 -4.90
CA GLY A 53 24.73 -4.80 -3.76
C GLY A 53 24.81 -3.38 -3.19
N THR A 54 23.90 -2.50 -3.61
CA THR A 54 23.80 -1.11 -3.16
C THR A 54 22.87 -1.10 -1.97
N THR A 55 23.43 -0.84 -0.80
CA THR A 55 22.73 -0.84 0.47
C THR A 55 22.77 0.55 1.05
N GLY A 56 21.69 1.01 1.67
CA GLY A 56 21.63 2.30 2.34
C GLY A 56 20.24 2.90 2.27
N GLN A 57 19.90 3.69 3.29
CA GLN A 57 18.56 4.23 3.42
C GLN A 57 18.18 5.14 2.24
N GLY A 58 19.09 6.03 1.79
CA GLY A 58 18.84 6.91 0.65
C GLY A 58 18.53 6.14 -0.65
N PHE A 59 19.25 5.04 -0.89
CA PHE A 59 18.97 4.14 -2.02
C PHE A 59 17.60 3.47 -1.87
N MET A 60 17.29 2.91 -0.70
CA MET A 60 16.00 2.25 -0.47
C MET A 60 14.82 3.22 -0.58
N ASN A 61 14.98 4.46 -0.12
CA ASN A 61 13.97 5.50 -0.29
C ASN A 61 13.73 5.81 -1.77
N CYS A 62 14.79 5.90 -2.58
CA CYS A 62 14.67 6.10 -4.02
C CYS A 62 14.05 4.88 -4.73
N PHE A 63 14.43 3.67 -4.32
CA PHE A 63 13.84 2.43 -4.77
C PHE A 63 12.32 2.37 -4.47
N GLY A 64 11.91 2.84 -3.29
CA GLY A 64 10.50 2.99 -2.94
C GLY A 64 9.74 3.89 -3.92
N TRP A 65 10.33 5.03 -4.31
CA TRP A 65 9.77 5.89 -5.36
C TRP A 65 9.77 5.24 -6.75
N GLN A 66 10.77 4.43 -7.09
CA GLN A 66 10.76 3.66 -8.33
C GLN A 66 9.62 2.62 -8.34
N LEU A 67 9.38 1.91 -7.22
CA LEU A 67 8.21 1.05 -7.04
C LEU A 67 6.91 1.83 -7.26
N PHE A 68 6.79 3.01 -6.67
CA PHE A 68 5.61 3.85 -6.83
C PHE A 68 5.36 4.23 -8.30
N ILE A 69 6.41 4.66 -9.02
CA ILE A 69 6.31 5.03 -10.43
C ILE A 69 5.89 3.84 -11.27
N ALA A 70 6.60 2.72 -11.15
CA ALA A 70 6.39 1.53 -11.95
C ALA A 70 4.99 0.94 -11.74
N LEU A 71 4.56 0.82 -10.49
CA LEU A 71 3.28 0.20 -10.14
C LEU A 71 2.09 1.12 -10.45
N ASN A 72 2.26 2.44 -10.34
CA ASN A 72 1.19 3.40 -10.66
C ASN A 72 1.18 3.83 -12.14
N TRP A 73 2.10 3.31 -12.96
CA TRP A 73 2.09 3.54 -14.40
C TRP A 73 0.79 3.03 -15.02
N PRO A 74 0.25 3.64 -16.09
CA PRO A 74 -0.88 3.08 -16.81
C PRO A 74 -0.61 1.62 -17.22
N VAL A 75 -1.56 0.72 -16.96
CA VAL A 75 -1.48 -0.67 -17.41
C VAL A 75 -1.61 -0.76 -18.92
N ASP A 76 -1.00 -1.78 -19.52
CA ASP A 76 -1.10 -2.06 -20.95
C ASP A 76 -2.58 -2.08 -21.42
N PRO A 77 -2.93 -1.32 -22.46
CA PRO A 77 -4.32 -1.15 -22.90
C PRO A 77 -4.92 -2.41 -23.53
N GLY A 78 -4.13 -3.44 -23.82
CA GLY A 78 -4.63 -4.74 -24.24
C GLY A 78 -5.30 -5.51 -23.10
N TRP A 79 -5.02 -5.18 -21.84
CA TRP A 79 -5.77 -5.70 -20.70
C TRP A 79 -7.10 -4.94 -20.51
N PRO A 80 -8.24 -5.59 -20.19
CA PRO A 80 -8.41 -6.99 -19.80
C PRO A 80 -8.74 -7.95 -20.96
N ALA A 81 -8.66 -7.51 -22.22
CA ALA A 81 -8.97 -8.39 -23.34
C ALA A 81 -7.94 -9.53 -23.50
N ASP A 82 -6.67 -9.24 -23.23
CA ASP A 82 -5.62 -10.25 -23.04
C ASP A 82 -5.18 -10.27 -21.57
N PRO A 83 -5.54 -11.33 -20.80
CA PRO A 83 -5.14 -11.49 -19.41
C PRO A 83 -3.62 -11.52 -19.19
N ASN A 84 -2.82 -11.91 -20.19
CA ASN A 84 -1.36 -11.98 -20.05
C ASN A 84 -0.71 -10.59 -19.97
N LEU A 85 -1.44 -9.53 -20.34
CA LEU A 85 -1.00 -8.15 -20.23
C LEU A 85 -1.31 -7.53 -18.86
N ALA A 86 -1.96 -8.27 -17.95
CA ALA A 86 -2.07 -7.86 -16.56
C ALA A 86 -0.68 -7.77 -15.90
N GLY A 87 -0.43 -6.64 -15.27
CA GLY A 87 0.85 -6.28 -14.65
C GLY A 87 1.83 -5.61 -15.60
N GLU A 88 1.59 -5.62 -16.91
CA GLU A 88 2.47 -4.97 -17.87
C GLU A 88 2.15 -3.46 -17.96
N PRO A 89 3.17 -2.58 -17.96
CA PRO A 89 2.97 -1.15 -18.17
C PRO A 89 2.68 -0.84 -19.64
N ASP A 90 1.84 0.15 -19.90
CA ASP A 90 1.67 0.72 -21.24
C ASP A 90 2.98 1.37 -21.69
N ARG A 91 3.65 0.70 -22.64
CA ARG A 91 4.95 1.11 -23.18
C ARG A 91 4.86 2.25 -24.20
N SER A 92 3.65 2.73 -24.51
CA SER A 92 3.42 3.89 -25.38
C SER A 92 3.34 5.21 -24.60
N ILE A 93 3.09 5.15 -23.29
CA ILE A 93 2.98 6.31 -22.42
C ILE A 93 4.35 6.94 -22.18
N THR A 94 4.39 8.27 -22.19
CA THR A 94 5.58 9.05 -21.81
C THR A 94 5.41 9.66 -20.43
N VAL A 95 6.51 10.16 -19.86
CA VAL A 95 6.52 10.75 -18.51
C VAL A 95 5.60 11.96 -18.39
N GLU A 96 5.43 12.73 -19.45
CA GLU A 96 4.55 13.90 -19.51
C GLU A 96 3.07 13.54 -19.29
N GLN A 97 2.71 12.28 -19.48
CA GLN A 97 1.36 11.74 -19.31
C GLN A 97 1.18 10.98 -17.98
N PHE A 98 2.26 10.75 -17.24
CA PHE A 98 2.23 9.94 -16.02
C PHE A 98 1.40 10.62 -14.91
N GLY A 99 0.28 9.99 -14.55
CA GLY A 99 -0.65 10.52 -13.56
C GLY A 99 -1.46 11.73 -14.02
N VAL A 100 -1.50 12.01 -15.33
CA VAL A 100 -2.27 13.13 -15.88
C VAL A 100 -3.67 12.65 -16.29
N PRO A 101 -4.77 13.19 -15.70
CA PRO A 101 -6.11 12.87 -16.15
C PRO A 101 -6.32 13.29 -17.61
N THR A 102 -6.88 12.40 -18.42
CA THR A 102 -7.14 12.66 -19.86
C THR A 102 -8.14 13.78 -20.10
N THR A 103 -9.02 14.05 -19.12
CA THR A 103 -9.99 15.15 -19.15
C THR A 103 -10.09 15.77 -17.78
N ALA A 104 -9.90 17.09 -17.69
CA ALA A 104 -10.03 17.83 -16.44
C ALA A 104 -11.42 17.63 -15.82
N GLY A 105 -11.47 17.41 -14.50
CA GLY A 105 -12.73 17.17 -13.78
C GLY A 105 -13.35 15.79 -14.03
N LYS A 106 -12.63 14.86 -14.67
CA LYS A 106 -13.01 13.45 -14.78
C LYS A 106 -12.03 12.57 -13.98
N PRO A 107 -12.50 11.43 -13.44
CA PRO A 107 -11.59 10.47 -12.84
C PRO A 107 -10.62 9.93 -13.90
N MET A 108 -9.51 9.34 -13.44
CA MET A 108 -8.56 8.64 -14.31
C MET A 108 -9.30 7.61 -15.16
N SER A 109 -9.01 7.59 -16.46
CA SER A 109 -9.67 6.69 -17.42
C SER A 109 -8.95 5.34 -17.55
N VAL A 110 -7.68 5.28 -17.14
CA VAL A 110 -6.81 4.09 -17.22
C VAL A 110 -6.37 3.69 -15.83
N ALA A 111 -6.48 2.40 -15.51
CA ALA A 111 -6.02 1.86 -14.24
C ALA A 111 -4.48 1.80 -14.17
N PRO A 112 -3.88 1.93 -12.97
CA PRO A 112 -2.46 1.68 -12.78
C PRO A 112 -2.13 0.18 -12.96
N VAL A 113 -0.86 -0.15 -13.24
CA VAL A 113 -0.33 -1.51 -13.35
C VAL A 113 -0.78 -2.38 -12.18
N TRP A 114 -0.58 -1.93 -10.94
CA TRP A 114 -0.92 -2.73 -9.76
C TRP A 114 -2.41 -3.01 -9.62
N ALA A 115 -3.30 -2.21 -10.22
CA ALA A 115 -4.74 -2.48 -10.16
C ALA A 115 -5.14 -3.72 -10.98
N SER A 116 -4.29 -4.14 -11.93
CA SER A 116 -4.48 -5.39 -12.69
C SER A 116 -3.93 -6.64 -12.00
N TYR A 117 -3.22 -6.48 -10.87
CA TYR A 117 -2.77 -7.60 -10.05
C TYR A 117 -3.95 -8.35 -9.41
N LYS A 118 -3.69 -9.56 -8.91
CA LYS A 118 -4.71 -10.43 -8.34
C LYS A 118 -5.26 -9.86 -7.03
N ASP A 119 -6.58 -9.80 -6.88
CA ASP A 119 -7.20 -9.44 -5.60
C ASP A 119 -7.01 -10.56 -4.58
N ALA A 120 -6.58 -10.23 -3.36
CA ALA A 120 -6.47 -11.22 -2.28
C ALA A 120 -7.81 -11.92 -2.01
N ASN A 121 -8.93 -11.21 -2.15
CA ASN A 121 -10.27 -11.77 -1.95
C ASN A 121 -10.69 -12.71 -3.09
N ASP A 122 -9.97 -12.72 -4.21
CA ASP A 122 -10.17 -13.66 -5.32
C ASP A 122 -9.20 -14.84 -5.28
N ILE A 123 -8.30 -14.89 -4.29
CA ILE A 123 -7.37 -16.01 -4.06
C ILE A 123 -7.94 -16.95 -3.00
N PHE A 124 -8.22 -16.41 -1.81
CA PHE A 124 -8.64 -17.19 -0.65
C PHE A 124 -10.17 -17.26 -0.55
N LEU A 125 -10.74 -18.20 -1.30
CA LEU A 125 -12.18 -18.33 -1.45
C LEU A 125 -12.80 -19.31 -0.42
N PRO A 126 -14.07 -19.12 -0.03
CA PRO A 126 -14.80 -20.10 0.79
C PRO A 126 -14.78 -21.49 0.15
N ASP A 127 -14.60 -22.53 0.98
CA ASP A 127 -14.38 -23.92 0.58
C ASP A 127 -13.13 -24.15 -0.30
N ALA A 128 -12.20 -23.19 -0.35
CA ALA A 128 -10.92 -23.26 -1.05
C ALA A 128 -10.95 -23.80 -2.50
N PRO A 129 -11.90 -23.40 -3.37
CA PRO A 129 -11.79 -23.72 -4.79
C PRO A 129 -10.56 -23.06 -5.39
N LYS A 130 -10.02 -23.65 -6.46
CA LYS A 130 -8.96 -23.02 -7.24
C LYS A 130 -9.40 -21.60 -7.67
N PRO A 131 -8.60 -20.56 -7.41
CA PRO A 131 -8.93 -19.20 -7.84
C PRO A 131 -8.89 -19.08 -9.36
N SER A 132 -9.53 -18.04 -9.91
CA SER A 132 -9.43 -17.75 -11.34
C SER A 132 -8.00 -17.43 -11.77
N ASP A 133 -7.68 -17.62 -13.05
CA ASP A 133 -6.33 -17.41 -13.58
C ASP A 133 -5.87 -15.93 -13.46
N TRP A 134 -4.56 -15.71 -13.65
CA TRP A 134 -3.97 -14.37 -13.64
C TRP A 134 -4.60 -13.46 -14.72
N GLY A 135 -4.72 -12.18 -14.39
CA GLY A 135 -5.29 -11.18 -15.30
C GLY A 135 -6.80 -11.28 -15.53
N VAL A 136 -7.46 -12.32 -15.02
CA VAL A 136 -8.92 -12.43 -15.00
C VAL A 136 -9.49 -11.49 -13.95
N GLN A 137 -10.36 -10.59 -14.39
CA GLN A 137 -10.96 -9.58 -13.52
C GLN A 137 -11.90 -10.18 -12.47
N THR A 138 -11.93 -9.54 -11.30
CA THR A 138 -12.93 -9.79 -10.26
C THR A 138 -14.34 -9.64 -10.82
N LEU A 139 -15.19 -10.63 -10.56
CA LEU A 139 -16.59 -10.55 -10.89
C LEU A 139 -17.30 -9.63 -9.89
N VAL A 140 -18.09 -8.70 -10.41
CA VAL A 140 -18.95 -7.84 -9.57
C VAL A 140 -20.15 -8.67 -9.13
N PRO A 141 -20.48 -8.73 -7.82
CA PRO A 141 -21.66 -9.43 -7.35
C PRO A 141 -22.96 -8.95 -8.03
N SER A 142 -23.87 -9.86 -8.35
CA SER A 142 -25.11 -9.56 -9.08
C SER A 142 -26.07 -8.62 -8.33
N ASN A 143 -25.95 -8.51 -7.01
CA ASN A 143 -26.75 -7.62 -6.16
C ASN A 143 -26.21 -6.17 -6.09
N CYS A 144 -25.13 -5.87 -6.81
CA CYS A 144 -24.58 -4.52 -6.91
C CYS A 144 -25.35 -3.69 -7.95
N SER A 145 -25.85 -2.52 -7.55
CA SER A 145 -26.67 -1.66 -8.41
C SER A 145 -25.91 -0.47 -8.99
N ASN A 146 -25.96 -0.30 -10.32
CA ASN A 146 -25.47 0.88 -11.03
C ASN A 146 -26.46 2.04 -10.86
N GLN A 147 -26.40 2.77 -9.74
CA GLN A 147 -27.38 3.84 -9.50
C GLN A 147 -27.11 5.13 -10.31
N ASN A 148 -25.90 5.34 -10.83
CA ASN A 148 -25.48 6.69 -11.27
C ASN A 148 -24.79 6.81 -12.65
N ASN A 149 -24.81 5.79 -13.53
CA ASN A 149 -24.13 5.85 -14.85
C ASN A 149 -22.73 6.52 -14.80
N LEU A 150 -21.93 6.19 -13.79
CA LEU A 150 -20.55 6.66 -13.70
C LEU A 150 -19.81 6.04 -14.89
N GLN A 151 -19.40 6.88 -15.85
CA GLN A 151 -18.79 6.42 -17.10
C GLN A 151 -17.67 5.43 -16.82
N THR A 152 -17.71 4.28 -17.49
CA THR A 152 -16.77 3.18 -17.31
C THR A 152 -15.33 3.61 -17.62
N LEU A 153 -14.36 3.11 -16.84
CA LEU A 153 -12.94 3.14 -17.21
C LEU A 153 -12.77 2.62 -18.65
N SER A 154 -11.96 3.29 -19.47
CA SER A 154 -11.69 2.84 -20.85
C SER A 154 -10.84 1.57 -20.85
N VAL A 155 -9.94 1.49 -19.88
CA VAL A 155 -9.07 0.34 -19.58
C VAL A 155 -9.03 0.26 -18.07
N GLY A 156 -9.56 -0.81 -17.44
CA GLY A 156 -9.53 -0.80 -15.99
C GLY A 156 -10.04 -2.02 -15.26
N ALA A 157 -9.43 -2.20 -14.08
CA ALA A 157 -9.79 -3.20 -13.09
C ALA A 157 -11.19 -2.93 -12.56
N ARG A 158 -12.03 -3.95 -12.60
CA ARG A 158 -13.23 -3.96 -11.75
C ARG A 158 -12.75 -4.16 -10.32
N LYS A 159 -13.02 -3.19 -9.46
CA LYS A 159 -12.76 -3.27 -8.02
C LYS A 159 -14.06 -3.48 -7.29
N PHE A 160 -14.09 -4.51 -6.45
CA PHE A 160 -15.14 -4.70 -5.45
C PHE A 160 -14.48 -4.59 -4.08
N MET A 161 -14.94 -3.63 -3.28
CA MET A 161 -14.37 -3.36 -1.96
C MET A 161 -15.47 -3.37 -0.90
N ASN A 162 -15.15 -3.96 0.23
CA ASN A 162 -15.94 -3.87 1.44
C ASN A 162 -15.21 -2.94 2.41
N ALA A 163 -15.96 -2.24 3.26
CA ALA A 163 -15.35 -1.70 4.46
C ALA A 163 -14.99 -2.87 5.37
N THR A 164 -13.78 -2.83 5.89
CA THR A 164 -13.14 -3.95 6.54
C THR A 164 -12.50 -3.50 7.84
N SER A 165 -12.61 -4.30 8.90
CA SER A 165 -12.05 -3.99 10.21
C SER A 165 -11.45 -5.24 10.86
N GLU A 166 -10.23 -5.12 11.38
CA GLU A 166 -9.56 -6.20 12.12
C GLU A 166 -10.29 -6.50 13.44
N SER A 167 -10.83 -5.44 14.05
CA SER A 167 -11.53 -5.53 15.34
C SER A 167 -12.98 -6.01 15.21
N ALA A 168 -13.47 -6.25 13.99
CA ALA A 168 -14.80 -6.80 13.73
C ALA A 168 -14.85 -8.32 13.99
N THR A 169 -14.72 -8.67 15.27
CA THR A 169 -14.72 -10.06 15.76
C THR A 169 -16.13 -10.59 16.05
N ASN A 170 -17.16 -9.82 15.71
CA ASN A 170 -18.56 -10.14 15.91
C ASN A 170 -19.38 -9.77 14.66
N ALA A 171 -20.27 -10.67 14.22
CA ALA A 171 -21.16 -10.47 13.08
C ALA A 171 -22.08 -9.26 13.16
N GLN A 172 -22.41 -8.78 14.37
CA GLN A 172 -23.18 -7.54 14.53
C GLN A 172 -22.42 -6.30 14.04
N HIS A 173 -21.10 -6.36 13.93
CA HIS A 173 -20.31 -5.28 13.35
C HIS A 173 -20.51 -5.15 11.84
N ARG A 174 -20.98 -6.19 11.13
CA ARG A 174 -21.28 -6.16 9.68
C ARG A 174 -20.14 -5.64 8.78
N PHE A 175 -18.93 -5.46 9.30
CA PHE A 175 -17.72 -5.34 8.52
C PHE A 175 -17.38 -6.74 8.01
N HIS A 176 -17.03 -6.82 6.74
CA HIS A 176 -16.63 -8.11 6.17
C HIS A 176 -15.27 -8.49 6.73
N LEU A 177 -15.14 -9.72 7.23
CA LEU A 177 -13.85 -10.38 7.26
C LEU A 177 -13.51 -10.75 5.82
N SER A 178 -12.23 -10.60 5.48
CA SER A 178 -11.76 -10.81 4.13
C SER A 178 -11.76 -12.29 3.70
N SER A 179 -12.07 -13.17 4.66
CA SER A 179 -12.29 -14.60 4.51
C SER A 179 -13.48 -15.05 5.37
N GLY A 180 -14.09 -16.19 5.02
CA GLY A 180 -15.14 -16.83 5.83
C GLY A 180 -14.64 -17.46 7.14
N THR A 181 -13.40 -17.17 7.55
CA THR A 181 -12.71 -17.80 8.68
C THR A 181 -12.73 -16.85 9.88
N LEU A 182 -12.90 -17.41 11.09
CA LEU A 182 -12.51 -16.74 12.33
C LEU A 182 -10.98 -16.79 12.34
N ALA A 183 -10.33 -15.74 11.87
CA ALA A 183 -8.92 -15.55 12.16
C ALA A 183 -8.76 -15.59 13.70
N SER A 184 -8.18 -16.67 14.23
CA SER A 184 -7.92 -16.84 15.67
C SER A 184 -6.85 -15.89 16.19
N ILE A 185 -6.17 -15.22 15.25
CA ILE A 185 -5.18 -14.16 15.42
C ILE A 185 -5.73 -12.93 14.67
N PRO A 186 -5.70 -11.71 15.26
CA PRO A 186 -6.09 -10.49 14.57
C PRO A 186 -5.46 -10.39 13.16
N ASP A 187 -6.26 -9.99 12.17
CA ASP A 187 -5.83 -9.80 10.78
C ASP A 187 -5.48 -8.30 10.54
N PRO A 188 -4.20 -7.87 10.68
CA PRO A 188 -3.79 -6.46 10.56
C PRO A 188 -3.84 -5.97 9.11
N ILE A 189 -4.38 -6.79 8.22
CA ILE A 189 -4.59 -6.49 6.82
C ILE A 189 -5.84 -5.59 6.58
N MET A 190 -6.67 -5.36 7.60
CA MET A 190 -7.77 -4.37 7.58
C MET A 190 -7.26 -2.99 8.02
N GLU A 191 -8.10 -2.01 8.42
CA GLU A 191 -7.58 -0.96 9.32
C GLU A 191 -6.87 -1.67 10.48
N ALA A 192 -5.57 -1.42 10.63
CA ALA A 192 -4.62 -2.40 11.18
C ALA A 192 -4.87 -2.78 12.63
N ALA A 193 -5.71 -2.02 13.34
CA ALA A 193 -6.37 -2.37 14.59
C ALA A 193 -7.26 -1.20 14.97
N GLY A 194 -8.45 -1.41 15.53
CA GLY A 194 -9.22 -0.35 16.17
C GLY A 194 -10.52 0.02 15.48
N GLY A 195 -10.85 -0.48 14.30
CA GLY A 195 -12.23 -0.39 13.79
C GLY A 195 -12.31 0.02 12.33
N TRP A 196 -13.01 1.12 12.09
CA TRP A 196 -13.12 1.76 10.78
C TRP A 196 -12.48 3.14 10.81
N LEU A 197 -12.26 3.71 9.63
CA LEU A 197 -11.84 5.10 9.46
C LEU A 197 -12.91 5.86 8.67
N THR A 198 -13.25 7.07 9.15
CA THR A 198 -14.24 7.96 8.55
C THR A 198 -13.59 9.31 8.29
N ASP A 199 -13.68 9.79 7.05
CA ASP A 199 -13.09 11.07 6.65
C ASP A 199 -13.86 12.27 7.21
N GLN A 200 -13.29 13.48 7.10
CA GLN A 200 -13.91 14.73 7.57
C GLN A 200 -15.20 15.10 6.83
N THR A 201 -15.58 14.34 5.80
CA THR A 201 -16.87 14.48 5.09
C THR A 201 -17.90 13.41 5.48
N GLY A 202 -17.61 12.60 6.50
CA GLY A 202 -18.50 11.57 7.03
C GLY A 202 -18.53 10.27 6.23
N ASN A 203 -17.57 10.07 5.31
CA ASN A 203 -17.50 8.87 4.47
C ASN A 203 -16.50 7.86 5.03
N LEU A 204 -16.88 6.58 5.01
CA LEU A 204 -15.98 5.48 5.34
C LEU A 204 -14.82 5.38 4.34
N VAL A 205 -13.65 4.98 4.85
CA VAL A 205 -12.50 4.56 4.05
C VAL A 205 -12.59 3.07 3.77
N TYR A 206 -12.20 2.68 2.56
CA TYR A 206 -12.24 1.31 2.06
C TYR A 206 -10.83 0.82 1.78
N PHE A 207 -10.61 -0.49 1.93
CA PHE A 207 -9.29 -1.08 1.79
C PHE A 207 -9.27 -2.12 0.67
N GLU A 208 -8.14 -2.24 0.00
CA GLU A 208 -7.91 -3.18 -1.10
C GLU A 208 -6.53 -3.82 -0.97
N ARG A 209 -6.42 -5.06 -1.45
CA ARG A 209 -5.19 -5.84 -1.36
C ARG A 209 -4.92 -6.56 -2.64
N LYS A 210 -3.67 -6.51 -3.08
CA LYS A 210 -3.26 -7.04 -4.36
C LYS A 210 -2.00 -7.86 -4.23
N VAL A 211 -1.94 -8.95 -4.97
CA VAL A 211 -0.83 -9.90 -5.02
C VAL A 211 -0.26 -9.91 -6.43
N GLY A 212 1.05 -9.71 -6.54
CA GLY A 212 1.80 -9.75 -7.79
C GLY A 212 1.88 -11.15 -8.39
N LYS A 213 2.31 -11.24 -9.67
CA LYS A 213 2.26 -12.49 -10.44
C LYS A 213 3.07 -13.63 -9.82
N ALA A 214 4.32 -13.38 -9.44
CA ALA A 214 5.20 -14.43 -8.93
C ALA A 214 4.64 -15.08 -7.67
N GLU A 215 4.10 -14.27 -6.76
CA GLU A 215 3.44 -14.76 -5.55
C GLU A 215 2.12 -15.48 -5.84
N PHE A 216 1.29 -14.94 -6.74
CA PHE A 216 0.07 -15.60 -7.17
C PHE A 216 0.33 -16.99 -7.77
N ASP A 217 1.33 -17.10 -8.65
CA ASP A 217 1.74 -18.37 -9.24
C ASP A 217 2.20 -19.34 -8.14
N TYR A 218 3.05 -18.88 -7.21
CA TYR A 218 3.48 -19.69 -6.07
C TYR A 218 2.30 -20.20 -5.23
N ILE A 219 1.29 -19.35 -4.97
CA ILE A 219 0.08 -19.75 -4.25
C ILE A 219 -0.69 -20.83 -5.03
N VAL A 220 -0.89 -20.65 -6.33
CA VAL A 220 -1.69 -21.56 -7.15
C VAL A 220 -0.98 -22.89 -7.39
N ASP A 221 0.30 -22.85 -7.72
CA ASP A 221 1.11 -24.03 -8.06
C ASP A 221 1.27 -24.96 -6.85
N ASN A 222 1.35 -24.40 -5.65
CA ASN A 222 1.44 -25.16 -4.40
C ASN A 222 0.07 -25.36 -3.71
N GLY A 223 -1.02 -24.91 -4.33
CA GLY A 223 -2.37 -25.07 -3.79
C GLY A 223 -2.63 -24.34 -2.46
N LEU A 224 -1.86 -23.28 -2.15
CA LEU A 224 -1.87 -22.59 -0.85
C LEU A 224 -3.13 -21.76 -0.60
N TYR A 225 -4.05 -21.68 -1.56
CA TYR A 225 -5.41 -21.18 -1.33
C TYR A 225 -6.25 -22.13 -0.45
N ASP A 226 -5.79 -23.38 -0.23
CA ASP A 226 -6.33 -24.33 0.75
C ASP A 226 -5.41 -24.44 1.98
N ALA A 227 -5.96 -24.22 3.17
CA ALA A 227 -5.22 -24.29 4.43
C ALA A 227 -4.56 -25.64 4.70
N ALA A 228 -5.14 -26.75 4.23
CA ALA A 228 -4.55 -28.07 4.37
C ALA A 228 -3.21 -28.18 3.59
N ASN A 229 -3.15 -27.57 2.40
CA ASN A 229 -1.93 -27.53 1.61
C ASN A 229 -0.90 -26.58 2.22
N GLN A 230 -1.34 -25.46 2.82
CA GLN A 230 -0.44 -24.58 3.57
C GLN A 230 0.27 -25.33 4.69
N LEU A 231 -0.43 -26.19 5.45
CA LEU A 231 0.16 -27.01 6.49
C LEU A 231 1.21 -27.99 5.93
N ILE A 232 0.91 -28.64 4.80
CA ILE A 232 1.83 -29.56 4.13
C ILE A 232 3.12 -28.85 3.72
N VAL A 233 2.98 -27.72 3.02
CA VAL A 233 4.11 -26.93 2.50
C VAL A 233 4.91 -26.32 3.65
N ALA A 234 4.25 -25.70 4.63
CA ALA A 234 4.92 -25.08 5.77
C ALA A 234 5.75 -26.07 6.57
N GLN A 235 5.26 -27.30 6.76
CA GLN A 235 5.97 -28.35 7.49
C GLN A 235 6.92 -29.19 6.62
N ASN A 236 6.87 -29.02 5.29
CA ASN A 236 7.52 -29.92 4.34
C ASN A 236 7.17 -31.40 4.58
N SER A 237 5.90 -31.69 4.89
CA SER A 237 5.50 -33.06 5.25
C SER A 237 5.41 -34.01 4.05
N ASP A 238 5.39 -33.46 2.83
CA ASP A 238 5.48 -34.20 1.57
C ASP A 238 6.92 -34.43 1.08
N GLY A 239 7.91 -33.81 1.74
CA GLY A 239 9.32 -33.87 1.35
C GLY A 239 9.66 -33.13 0.05
N GLN A 240 8.75 -32.33 -0.50
CA GLN A 240 8.94 -31.58 -1.76
C GLN A 240 9.21 -30.09 -1.55
N HIS A 241 9.04 -29.58 -0.32
CA HIS A 241 9.12 -28.16 0.03
C HIS A 241 10.20 -27.90 1.09
N PRO A 242 11.49 -28.14 0.81
CA PRO A 242 12.57 -28.01 1.79
C PRO A 242 12.76 -26.59 2.34
N ALA A 243 12.17 -25.57 1.71
CA ALA A 243 12.18 -24.19 2.18
C ALA A 243 10.99 -23.84 3.09
N GLY A 244 10.06 -24.79 3.32
CA GLY A 244 8.77 -24.49 3.94
C GLY A 244 7.89 -23.62 3.05
N LEU A 245 6.95 -22.89 3.67
CA LEU A 245 6.23 -21.81 3.01
C LEU A 245 7.15 -20.60 2.96
N SER A 246 7.77 -20.39 1.79
CA SER A 246 8.66 -19.26 1.51
C SER A 246 8.30 -18.66 0.17
N LEU A 247 7.83 -17.41 0.21
CA LEU A 247 7.41 -16.68 -0.97
C LEU A 247 8.60 -16.45 -1.92
N PRO A 248 8.37 -16.39 -3.24
CA PRO A 248 9.44 -16.31 -4.22
C PRO A 248 10.21 -14.99 -4.07
N ALA A 249 11.54 -15.06 -4.06
CA ALA A 249 12.39 -13.89 -4.24
C ALA A 249 12.52 -13.55 -5.74
N GLY A 250 12.66 -12.26 -6.06
CA GLY A 250 12.93 -11.83 -7.43
C GLY A 250 14.24 -12.39 -7.98
N GLU A 251 14.36 -12.44 -9.31
CA GLU A 251 15.49 -13.07 -10.00
C GLU A 251 16.84 -12.42 -9.65
N MET A 252 17.88 -13.25 -9.52
CA MET A 252 19.21 -12.77 -9.19
C MET A 252 19.86 -12.02 -10.37
N MET A 253 19.74 -10.69 -10.40
CA MET A 253 20.44 -9.82 -11.35
C MET A 253 21.86 -9.42 -10.92
N ARG A 254 22.85 -9.60 -11.81
CA ARG A 254 24.24 -9.10 -11.64
C ARG A 254 24.45 -7.69 -12.18
N SER A 255 23.52 -7.23 -13.02
CA SER A 255 23.53 -5.92 -13.66
C SER A 255 22.09 -5.54 -14.02
N MET A 256 21.84 -4.26 -14.25
CA MET A 256 20.54 -3.81 -14.75
C MET A 256 20.21 -4.50 -16.07
N PRO A 257 19.01 -5.07 -16.24
CA PRO A 257 18.63 -5.67 -17.50
C PRO A 257 18.42 -4.59 -18.57
N THR A 258 18.56 -4.97 -19.85
CA THR A 258 18.32 -4.04 -20.97
C THR A 258 16.83 -3.86 -21.28
N HIS A 259 16.00 -4.80 -20.86
CA HIS A 259 14.55 -4.80 -21.03
C HIS A 259 13.85 -5.15 -19.71
N PRO A 260 12.59 -4.71 -19.50
CA PRO A 260 11.85 -5.05 -18.30
C PRO A 260 11.80 -6.56 -18.10
N LEU A 261 11.98 -7.00 -16.85
CA LEU A 261 11.76 -8.39 -16.49
C LEU A 261 10.27 -8.74 -16.60
N ARG A 262 9.98 -10.03 -16.78
CA ARG A 262 8.60 -10.52 -16.73
C ARG A 262 8.10 -10.50 -15.29
N GLN A 263 6.80 -10.38 -15.11
CA GLN A 263 6.17 -10.30 -13.78
C GLN A 263 6.53 -11.48 -12.87
N GLU A 264 6.69 -12.68 -13.42
CA GLU A 264 7.07 -13.89 -12.67
C GLU A 264 8.48 -13.79 -12.06
N GLN A 265 9.32 -12.88 -12.57
CA GLN A 265 10.72 -12.72 -12.18
C GLN A 265 10.93 -11.61 -11.14
N LEU A 266 9.89 -10.84 -10.79
CA LEU A 266 9.98 -9.71 -9.85
C LEU A 266 9.98 -10.12 -8.38
N GLY A 267 9.65 -11.38 -8.10
CA GLY A 267 9.48 -11.89 -6.74
C GLY A 267 8.11 -11.55 -6.15
N ALA A 268 7.93 -11.94 -4.90
CA ALA A 268 6.69 -11.71 -4.17
C ALA A 268 6.45 -10.22 -3.98
N LEU A 269 5.18 -9.82 -4.12
CA LEU A 269 4.80 -8.42 -4.10
C LEU A 269 3.36 -8.33 -3.61
N GLU A 270 3.16 -7.69 -2.48
CA GLU A 270 1.83 -7.39 -1.96
C GLU A 270 1.62 -5.88 -1.86
N LEU A 271 0.38 -5.45 -2.11
CA LEU A 271 -0.05 -4.10 -1.87
C LEU A 271 -1.23 -4.08 -0.92
N LYS A 272 -1.29 -3.05 -0.08
CA LYS A 272 -2.47 -2.68 0.72
C LYS A 272 -2.78 -1.21 0.48
N ALA A 273 -3.98 -0.90 0.01
CA ALA A 273 -4.39 0.44 -0.36
C ALA A 273 -5.59 0.89 0.47
N ALA A 274 -5.63 2.18 0.83
CA ALA A 274 -6.78 2.85 1.44
C ALA A 274 -7.39 3.86 0.47
N TRP A 275 -8.72 3.89 0.41
CA TRP A 275 -9.50 4.62 -0.58
C TRP A 275 -10.61 5.45 0.07
N ARG A 276 -10.66 6.75 -0.26
CA ARG A 276 -11.76 7.66 0.15
C ARG A 276 -12.78 7.85 -0.97
N ILE A 277 -14.05 8.10 -0.62
CA ILE A 277 -15.11 8.40 -1.60
C ILE A 277 -14.97 9.84 -2.13
N LEU A 278 -14.94 9.98 -3.45
CA LEU A 278 -14.87 11.26 -4.18
C LEU A 278 -16.01 11.44 -5.19
N THR A 279 -17.02 10.58 -5.20
CA THR A 279 -18.20 10.75 -6.06
C THR A 279 -18.82 12.13 -5.87
N GLY A 280 -19.09 12.82 -6.98
CA GLY A 280 -19.67 14.17 -6.95
C GLY A 280 -18.69 15.29 -6.58
N LYS A 281 -17.38 15.01 -6.48
CA LYS A 281 -16.32 15.99 -6.18
C LYS A 281 -15.34 16.17 -7.35
N PRO A 282 -15.78 16.61 -8.54
CA PRO A 282 -14.93 16.69 -9.73
C PRO A 282 -13.71 17.60 -9.57
N GLN A 283 -13.78 18.60 -8.69
CA GLN A 283 -12.66 19.48 -8.37
C GLN A 283 -11.47 18.75 -7.70
N LEU A 284 -11.70 17.56 -7.12
CA LEU A 284 -10.66 16.76 -6.47
C LEU A 284 -10.01 15.72 -7.40
N TYR A 285 -10.58 15.43 -8.58
CA TYR A 285 -10.07 14.34 -9.42
C TYR A 285 -8.66 14.58 -9.97
N GLY A 286 -8.24 15.84 -10.13
CA GLY A 286 -6.86 16.20 -10.49
C GLY A 286 -5.86 16.15 -9.33
N ARG A 287 -6.30 15.75 -8.13
CA ARG A 287 -5.47 15.74 -6.91
C ARG A 287 -5.21 14.34 -6.35
N TYR A 288 -5.94 13.34 -6.83
CA TYR A 288 -5.86 11.95 -6.35
C TYR A 288 -5.72 11.00 -7.55
N LEU A 289 -4.97 9.92 -7.36
CA LEU A 289 -5.15 8.73 -8.19
C LEU A 289 -6.57 8.22 -7.95
N THR A 290 -7.42 8.30 -8.99
CA THR A 290 -8.83 7.92 -8.90
C THR A 290 -9.12 6.63 -9.64
N THR A 291 -10.17 5.94 -9.21
CA THR A 291 -10.71 4.77 -9.91
C THR A 291 -12.20 4.62 -9.60
N LEU A 292 -12.87 3.74 -10.34
CA LEU A 292 -14.23 3.32 -10.06
C LEU A 292 -14.23 2.02 -9.28
N ALA A 293 -15.00 1.98 -8.20
CA ALA A 293 -15.12 0.80 -7.37
C ALA A 293 -16.58 0.56 -6.96
N TRP A 294 -16.90 -0.71 -6.80
CA TRP A 294 -18.13 -1.16 -6.17
C TRP A 294 -17.91 -1.26 -4.67
N LEU A 295 -18.56 -0.38 -3.91
CA LEU A 295 -18.42 -0.31 -2.46
C LEU A 295 -19.65 -0.91 -1.80
N LYS A 296 -19.44 -1.90 -0.95
CA LYS A 296 -20.50 -2.41 -0.06
C LYS A 296 -20.45 -1.67 1.26
N ASN A 297 -21.52 -0.94 1.56
CA ASN A 297 -21.67 -0.26 2.84
C ASN A 297 -21.92 -1.30 3.96
N PRO A 298 -21.14 -1.32 5.05
CA PRO A 298 -21.28 -2.31 6.10
C PRO A 298 -22.55 -2.10 6.96
N ALA A 299 -23.12 -0.90 7.02
CA ALA A 299 -24.32 -0.63 7.80
C ALA A 299 -25.59 -1.05 7.03
N THR A 300 -25.69 -0.67 5.76
CA THR A 300 -26.87 -0.89 4.92
C THR A 300 -26.81 -2.14 4.04
N LEU A 301 -25.62 -2.74 3.90
CA LEU A 301 -25.30 -3.83 2.96
C LEU A 301 -25.51 -3.48 1.48
N GLN A 302 -25.83 -2.22 1.18
CA GLN A 302 -26.02 -1.75 -0.18
C GLN A 302 -24.67 -1.71 -0.90
N CYS A 303 -24.62 -2.28 -2.10
CA CYS A 303 -23.47 -2.21 -2.99
C CYS A 303 -23.72 -1.18 -4.08
N THR A 304 -22.89 -0.13 -4.10
CA THR A 304 -23.01 0.99 -5.05
C THR A 304 -21.69 1.29 -5.73
N GLN A 305 -21.75 1.74 -6.98
CA GLN A 305 -20.58 2.21 -7.69
C GLN A 305 -20.20 3.62 -7.24
N GLN A 306 -18.92 3.86 -6.95
CA GLN A 306 -18.38 5.12 -6.47
C GLN A 306 -17.07 5.45 -7.19
N VAL A 307 -16.79 6.74 -7.36
CA VAL A 307 -15.42 7.22 -7.64
C VAL A 307 -14.68 7.30 -6.31
N VAL A 308 -13.51 6.68 -6.25
CA VAL A 308 -12.65 6.69 -5.06
C VAL A 308 -11.28 7.27 -5.39
N GLY A 309 -10.62 7.86 -4.39
CA GLY A 309 -9.25 8.39 -4.48
C GLY A 309 -8.31 7.71 -3.48
N LEU A 310 -7.10 7.37 -3.92
CA LEU A 310 -6.10 6.69 -3.10
C LEU A 310 -5.58 7.64 -2.02
N VAL A 311 -5.65 7.23 -0.76
CA VAL A 311 -5.19 8.02 0.41
C VAL A 311 -4.01 7.38 1.14
N GLY A 312 -3.84 6.06 1.06
CA GLY A 312 -2.72 5.35 1.67
C GLY A 312 -2.34 4.13 0.85
N LEU A 313 -1.05 3.79 0.83
CA LEU A 313 -0.53 2.65 0.08
C LEU A 313 0.68 2.05 0.78
N HIS A 314 0.63 0.75 1.02
CA HIS A 314 1.79 -0.10 1.31
C HIS A 314 2.14 -0.91 0.09
N ILE A 315 3.44 -1.04 -0.15
CA ILE A 315 4.02 -1.95 -1.14
C ILE A 315 5.10 -2.74 -0.41
N ILE A 316 4.99 -4.06 -0.41
CA ILE A 316 6.06 -4.95 0.05
C ILE A 316 6.58 -5.72 -1.14
N ASN A 317 7.90 -5.84 -1.27
CA ASN A 317 8.50 -6.61 -2.36
C ASN A 317 9.69 -7.44 -1.88
N LYS A 318 9.65 -8.74 -2.16
CA LYS A 318 10.72 -9.69 -1.83
C LYS A 318 11.69 -9.80 -2.98
N THR A 319 12.94 -9.43 -2.72
CA THR A 319 14.01 -9.46 -3.71
C THR A 319 15.11 -10.41 -3.26
N GLN A 320 16.03 -10.75 -4.17
CA GLN A 320 17.13 -11.64 -3.82
C GLN A 320 18.04 -11.07 -2.72
N SER A 321 18.26 -9.75 -2.71
CA SER A 321 19.06 -9.08 -1.66
C SER A 321 18.26 -8.78 -0.40
N GLU A 322 16.94 -8.74 -0.49
CA GLU A 322 16.02 -8.45 0.63
C GLU A 322 14.99 -9.58 0.78
N PRO A 323 15.40 -10.75 1.33
CA PRO A 323 14.50 -11.87 1.56
C PRO A 323 13.43 -11.59 2.64
N ASN A 324 13.51 -10.44 3.31
CA ASN A 324 12.60 -9.98 4.36
C ASN A 324 11.56 -8.97 3.91
N PHE A 325 11.45 -8.83 2.59
CA PHE A 325 10.71 -7.77 1.94
C PHE A 325 11.31 -6.39 2.20
N ILE A 326 11.18 -5.54 1.19
CA ILE A 326 11.32 -4.10 1.30
C ILE A 326 9.93 -3.55 1.55
N TRP A 327 9.74 -2.79 2.62
CA TRP A 327 8.44 -2.30 3.07
C TRP A 327 8.34 -0.80 2.79
N THR A 328 7.52 -0.43 1.81
CA THR A 328 7.43 0.95 1.33
C THR A 328 6.06 1.54 1.64
N THR A 329 6.01 2.67 2.34
CA THR A 329 4.75 3.30 2.77
C THR A 329 4.56 4.67 2.14
N PHE A 330 3.44 4.87 1.44
CA PHE A 330 3.04 6.13 0.81
C PHE A 330 1.71 6.65 1.35
N GLU A 331 1.59 7.98 1.36
CA GLU A 331 0.36 8.68 1.75
C GLU A 331 0.04 9.81 0.77
N GLN A 332 -1.24 10.15 0.70
CA GLN A 332 -1.67 11.38 0.03
C GLN A 332 -1.44 12.59 0.95
N VAL A 333 -0.94 13.69 0.39
CA VAL A 333 -0.44 14.84 1.19
C VAL A 333 -1.52 15.56 1.99
N ASP A 334 -2.78 15.50 1.58
CA ASP A 334 -3.92 16.13 2.25
C ASP A 334 -4.50 15.29 3.40
N ASN A 335 -3.97 14.11 3.71
CA ASN A 335 -4.53 13.26 4.75
C ASN A 335 -4.61 13.98 6.11
N VAL A 336 -3.47 14.47 6.58
CA VAL A 336 -3.31 15.14 7.87
C VAL A 336 -2.28 16.27 7.77
N GLN A 337 -2.25 17.12 8.79
CA GLN A 337 -1.16 18.09 8.94
C GLN A 337 0.14 17.38 9.35
N GLU A 338 1.22 17.69 8.66
CA GLU A 338 2.55 17.15 8.92
C GLU A 338 3.28 17.95 10.00
N PRO A 339 3.58 17.34 11.16
CA PRO A 339 4.39 17.99 12.18
C PRO A 339 5.82 18.19 11.67
N ASN A 340 6.42 19.34 12.00
CA ASN A 340 7.81 19.68 11.66
C ASN A 340 8.14 19.69 10.15
N GLN A 341 7.13 19.81 9.28
CA GLN A 341 7.35 19.93 7.84
C GLN A 341 8.08 21.24 7.51
N VAL A 342 9.13 21.16 6.69
CA VAL A 342 9.87 22.31 6.16
C VAL A 342 9.93 22.24 4.62
N PRO A 343 9.44 23.25 3.89
CA PRO A 343 8.66 24.40 4.38
C PRO A 343 7.32 23.96 4.98
N ALA A 344 6.70 24.84 5.78
CA ALA A 344 5.40 24.55 6.39
C ALA A 344 4.39 24.09 5.34
N GLN A 345 3.69 23.00 5.65
CA GLN A 345 2.67 22.43 4.77
C GLN A 345 1.55 23.46 4.53
N GLN A 346 1.21 23.66 3.26
CA GLN A 346 0.06 24.47 2.91
C GLN A 346 -1.22 23.69 3.21
N THR A 347 -2.20 24.35 3.81
CA THR A 347 -3.53 23.76 4.01
C THR A 347 -4.12 23.37 2.66
N PRO A 348 -4.60 22.12 2.50
CA PRO A 348 -5.24 21.70 1.26
C PRO A 348 -6.46 22.58 0.91
N PRO A 349 -6.79 22.77 -0.37
CA PRO A 349 -7.91 23.64 -0.79
C PRO A 349 -9.26 23.28 -0.16
N ASP A 350 -9.53 21.98 0.01
CA ASP A 350 -10.78 21.45 0.60
C ASP A 350 -10.58 21.03 2.09
N GLY A 351 -9.51 21.50 2.73
CA GLY A 351 -9.11 21.06 4.07
C GLY A 351 -8.47 19.67 4.09
N TYR A 352 -7.94 19.27 5.25
CA TYR A 352 -7.37 17.93 5.40
C TYR A 352 -8.45 16.86 5.39
N THR A 353 -8.12 15.69 4.86
CA THR A 353 -9.05 14.57 4.68
C THR A 353 -9.46 13.95 6.01
N PHE A 354 -8.54 13.85 6.96
CA PHE A 354 -8.74 13.17 8.25
C PHE A 354 -8.43 14.06 9.46
N TYR A 355 -8.13 15.33 9.25
CA TYR A 355 -7.80 16.27 10.32
C TYR A 355 -8.61 17.55 10.20
N ASN A 356 -9.18 18.03 11.30
CA ASN A 356 -9.83 19.33 11.37
C ASN A 356 -9.08 20.22 12.39
N PRO A 357 -8.29 21.22 11.95
CA PRO A 357 -7.59 22.11 12.87
C PRO A 357 -8.53 22.94 13.74
N ASN A 358 -9.79 23.07 13.33
CA ASN A 358 -10.85 23.78 14.05
C ASN A 358 -11.84 22.80 14.69
N CYS A 359 -11.41 21.58 15.04
CA CYS A 359 -12.31 20.60 15.65
C CYS A 359 -12.92 21.16 16.95
N THR A 360 -14.24 21.34 16.93
CA THR A 360 -15.03 21.74 18.10
C THR A 360 -15.86 20.55 18.57
N GLY A 361 -15.58 20.04 19.76
CA GLY A 361 -16.25 18.86 20.30
C GLY A 361 -15.60 18.38 21.60
N GLY A 362 -16.24 17.38 22.23
CA GLY A 362 -15.65 16.70 23.39
C GLY A 362 -14.52 15.74 23.00
N PRO A 363 -13.88 15.08 23.98
CA PRO A 363 -12.82 14.10 23.74
C PRO A 363 -13.23 13.00 22.75
N ASP A 364 -14.49 12.60 22.75
CA ASP A 364 -15.05 11.58 21.84
C ASP A 364 -15.00 11.95 20.34
N VAL A 365 -14.85 13.23 20.05
CA VAL A 365 -14.83 13.78 18.68
C VAL A 365 -13.43 14.27 18.32
N CYS A 366 -12.80 15.04 19.20
CA CYS A 366 -11.58 15.78 18.85
C CYS A 366 -10.27 15.13 19.35
N THR A 367 -10.32 14.06 20.14
CA THR A 367 -9.11 13.30 20.46
C THR A 367 -8.64 12.56 19.22
N PRO A 368 -7.39 12.78 18.77
CA PRO A 368 -6.88 12.08 17.60
C PRO A 368 -6.73 10.58 17.83
N ASN A 369 -6.77 9.81 16.75
CA ASN A 369 -6.38 8.39 16.72
C ASN A 369 -7.14 7.53 17.75
N VAL A 370 -8.42 7.81 17.99
CA VAL A 370 -9.27 7.00 18.89
C VAL A 370 -9.92 5.84 18.13
N ALA A 371 -9.61 4.61 18.56
CA ALA A 371 -10.21 3.38 18.06
C ALA A 371 -11.76 3.41 18.13
N ARG A 372 -12.39 2.90 17.09
CA ARG A 372 -13.84 2.87 16.85
C ARG A 372 -14.54 1.59 17.28
N ILE A 373 -13.80 0.51 17.52
CA ILE A 373 -14.28 -0.70 18.15
C ILE A 373 -13.56 -0.88 19.48
N GLN A 374 -14.32 -1.13 20.55
CA GLN A 374 -13.78 -1.37 21.89
C GLN A 374 -14.16 -2.77 22.34
N CYS A 375 -13.18 -3.60 22.68
CA CYS A 375 -13.38 -4.99 23.09
C CYS A 375 -12.98 -5.21 24.54
N LYS A 376 -13.76 -6.04 25.28
CA LYS A 376 -13.37 -6.48 26.62
C LYS A 376 -12.26 -7.53 26.56
N GLN A 377 -11.27 -7.42 27.45
CA GLN A 377 -9.99 -8.15 27.34
C GLN A 377 -10.03 -9.66 27.72
N HIS A 378 -11.19 -10.27 28.03
CA HIS A 378 -11.20 -11.55 28.78
C HIS A 378 -12.21 -12.64 28.37
N HIS A 379 -12.71 -12.71 27.13
CA HIS A 379 -13.56 -13.83 26.72
C HIS A 379 -13.24 -14.40 25.32
N PRO A 380 -13.42 -15.73 25.11
CA PRO A 380 -13.23 -16.39 23.81
C PRO A 380 -14.22 -15.88 22.76
N ASP A 381 -15.32 -15.26 23.20
CA ASP A 381 -16.25 -14.49 22.40
C ASP A 381 -16.02 -13.02 22.77
N ARG A 382 -15.25 -12.29 21.95
CA ARG A 382 -14.88 -10.90 22.23
C ARG A 382 -16.15 -10.03 22.22
N GLU A 383 -16.68 -9.71 23.41
CA GLU A 383 -17.70 -8.67 23.56
C GLU A 383 -17.09 -7.32 23.15
N CYS A 384 -17.33 -6.95 21.90
CA CYS A 384 -16.91 -5.68 21.32
C CYS A 384 -18.12 -4.77 21.07
N THR A 385 -17.93 -3.46 21.23
CA THR A 385 -18.95 -2.45 20.97
C THR A 385 -18.47 -1.46 19.91
N GLU A 386 -19.43 -0.82 19.22
CA GLU A 386 -19.21 0.34 18.35
C GLU A 386 -19.72 1.59 19.07
N PRO A 387 -18.92 2.21 19.95
CA PRO A 387 -19.38 3.35 20.76
C PRO A 387 -19.59 4.64 19.94
N TYR A 388 -19.15 4.68 18.69
CA TYR A 388 -19.23 5.86 17.83
C TYR A 388 -20.09 5.61 16.58
N PRO A 389 -20.85 6.60 16.09
CA PRO A 389 -21.48 6.53 14.77
C PRO A 389 -20.45 6.37 13.65
N ARG A 390 -20.78 5.59 12.61
CA ARG A 390 -19.87 5.33 11.48
C ARG A 390 -19.65 6.53 10.57
N ASP A 391 -20.58 7.47 10.56
CA ASP A 391 -20.48 8.76 9.86
C ASP A 391 -19.80 9.85 10.70
N GLN A 392 -19.47 9.58 11.96
CA GLN A 392 -18.68 10.50 12.78
C GLN A 392 -17.24 10.53 12.25
N PRO A 393 -16.71 11.70 11.87
CA PRO A 393 -15.32 11.82 11.43
C PRO A 393 -14.33 11.36 12.49
N VAL A 394 -13.25 10.74 12.03
CA VAL A 394 -12.10 10.42 12.86
C VAL A 394 -11.11 11.58 12.77
N GLN A 395 -10.79 12.18 13.92
CA GLN A 395 -9.61 13.04 14.00
C GLN A 395 -8.37 12.17 13.95
N THR A 396 -7.51 12.42 12.99
CA THR A 396 -6.27 11.69 12.78
C THR A 396 -5.11 12.67 12.79
N THR A 397 -4.04 12.31 13.48
CA THR A 397 -2.77 13.05 13.48
C THR A 397 -1.62 12.08 13.28
N ARG A 398 -0.53 12.56 12.66
CA ARG A 398 0.72 11.79 12.61
C ARG A 398 1.43 11.86 13.97
N GLU A 399 1.80 10.70 14.50
CA GLU A 399 2.53 10.61 15.78
C GLU A 399 4.05 10.74 15.60
N HIS A 400 4.59 10.24 14.49
CA HIS A 400 6.02 10.26 14.19
C HIS A 400 6.31 11.13 12.95
N PRO A 401 6.90 12.32 13.10
CA PRO A 401 7.23 13.20 11.97
C PRO A 401 8.10 12.52 10.91
N LEU A 402 7.94 12.93 9.64
CA LEU A 402 8.82 12.48 8.56
C LEU A 402 10.26 12.98 8.80
N PRO A 403 11.28 12.11 8.62
CA PRO A 403 12.68 12.52 8.65
C PRO A 403 12.99 13.64 7.64
N SER A 404 13.96 14.50 7.94
CA SER A 404 14.28 15.65 7.09
C SER A 404 14.78 15.25 5.70
N ASP A 405 15.57 14.18 5.59
CA ASP A 405 16.01 13.61 4.32
C ASP A 405 14.81 13.13 3.49
N MET A 406 13.82 12.50 4.14
CA MET A 406 12.57 12.10 3.49
C MET A 406 11.76 13.30 3.00
N GLN A 407 11.67 14.38 3.77
CA GLN A 407 10.99 15.60 3.35
C GLN A 407 11.67 16.22 2.12
N ALA A 408 13.01 16.27 2.09
CA ALA A 408 13.78 16.78 0.95
C ALA A 408 13.58 15.91 -0.30
N LEU A 409 13.65 14.59 -0.15
CA LEU A 409 13.40 13.64 -1.24
C LEU A 409 11.99 13.78 -1.80
N ASN A 410 10.97 13.81 -0.93
CA ASN A 410 9.58 14.00 -1.35
C ASN A 410 9.41 15.31 -2.13
N ALA A 411 9.99 16.41 -1.66
CA ALA A 411 9.92 17.69 -2.35
C ALA A 411 10.58 17.63 -3.74
N ALA A 412 11.74 16.98 -3.87
CA ALA A 412 12.44 16.83 -5.15
C ALA A 412 11.63 15.97 -6.14
N VAL A 413 11.08 14.84 -5.70
CA VAL A 413 10.27 13.96 -6.56
C VAL A 413 8.97 14.64 -6.99
N GLN A 414 8.27 15.30 -6.08
CA GLN A 414 7.04 16.04 -6.38
C GLN A 414 7.31 17.19 -7.37
N ALA A 415 8.42 17.92 -7.20
CA ALA A 415 8.84 18.96 -8.13
C ALA A 415 9.18 18.37 -9.52
N SER A 416 9.79 17.19 -9.57
CA SER A 416 10.09 16.48 -10.81
C SER A 416 8.81 16.11 -11.57
N PHE A 417 7.83 15.50 -10.89
CA PHE A 417 6.53 15.20 -11.50
C PHE A 417 5.81 16.46 -11.98
N ALA A 418 5.81 17.52 -11.16
CA ALA A 418 5.21 18.80 -11.53
C ALA A 418 5.89 19.38 -12.79
N GLN A 419 7.22 19.38 -12.84
CA GLN A 419 7.97 19.89 -13.98
C GLN A 419 7.72 19.07 -15.25
N GLN A 420 7.77 17.74 -15.16
CA GLN A 420 7.61 16.84 -16.30
C GLN A 420 6.19 16.87 -16.89
N THR A 421 5.18 17.18 -16.08
CA THR A 421 3.77 17.14 -16.49
C THR A 421 3.09 18.50 -16.58
N ASN A 422 3.86 19.59 -16.45
CA ASN A 422 3.35 20.97 -16.34
C ASN A 422 2.32 21.14 -15.19
N GLY A 423 2.60 20.48 -14.05
CA GLY A 423 1.80 20.56 -12.83
C GLY A 423 0.51 19.75 -12.86
N GLN A 424 0.33 18.87 -13.84
CA GLN A 424 -0.92 18.13 -14.06
C GLN A 424 -0.93 16.72 -13.44
N SER A 425 0.24 16.17 -13.08
CA SER A 425 0.30 14.85 -12.47
C SER A 425 -0.35 14.85 -11.10
N VAL A 426 -1.28 13.91 -10.87
CA VAL A 426 -1.84 13.67 -9.53
C VAL A 426 -0.76 13.16 -8.55
N PHE A 427 0.35 12.60 -9.05
CA PHE A 427 1.37 11.99 -8.22
C PHE A 427 2.26 13.00 -7.48
N GLN A 428 2.24 14.27 -7.86
CA GLN A 428 2.85 15.35 -7.08
C GLN A 428 2.17 15.57 -5.71
N TYR A 429 1.02 14.93 -5.46
CA TYR A 429 0.25 14.99 -4.20
C TYR A 429 0.38 13.72 -3.36
N TYR A 430 1.42 12.92 -3.58
CA TYR A 430 1.77 11.77 -2.75
C TYR A 430 3.15 11.96 -2.15
N LYS A 431 3.40 11.30 -1.02
CA LYS A 431 4.69 11.35 -0.31
C LYS A 431 5.07 9.96 0.20
N LEU A 432 6.36 9.67 0.17
CA LEU A 432 6.95 8.54 0.87
C LEU A 432 7.03 8.86 2.36
N VAL A 433 6.45 8.00 3.20
CA VAL A 433 6.56 8.11 4.65
C VAL A 433 7.92 7.59 5.10
N ASN A 434 8.25 6.35 4.73
CA ASN A 434 9.56 5.74 4.94
C ASN A 434 9.66 4.40 4.18
N VAL A 435 10.86 3.83 4.16
CA VAL A 435 11.12 2.45 3.70
C VAL A 435 11.77 1.65 4.82
N LEU A 436 11.14 0.53 5.23
CA LEU A 436 11.78 -0.45 6.11
C LEU A 436 12.45 -1.55 5.30
N TRP A 437 13.65 -1.93 5.72
CA TRP A 437 14.45 -2.99 5.13
C TRP A 437 15.47 -3.47 6.15
N ILE A 438 16.31 -4.47 5.81
CA ILE A 438 17.32 -5.00 6.73
C ILE A 438 18.73 -4.79 6.18
N THR A 439 19.71 -4.52 7.04
CA THR A 439 21.09 -4.25 6.61
C THR A 439 21.92 -5.49 6.33
N SER A 440 21.48 -6.68 6.78
CA SER A 440 22.24 -7.91 6.66
C SER A 440 21.52 -8.94 5.78
N PRO A 441 22.03 -9.24 4.57
CA PRO A 441 21.45 -10.27 3.72
C PRO A 441 21.80 -11.71 4.18
N THR A 442 22.56 -11.88 5.27
CA THR A 442 22.84 -13.21 5.82
C THR A 442 21.54 -13.80 6.35
N ALA A 443 21.09 -14.89 5.72
CA ALA A 443 19.99 -15.68 6.22
C ALA A 443 20.26 -16.03 7.70
N PRO A 444 19.27 -15.88 8.60
CA PRO A 444 19.40 -16.34 9.97
C PRO A 444 19.75 -17.84 10.00
N TYR A 445 20.35 -18.31 11.10
CA TYR A 445 20.53 -19.74 11.33
C TYR A 445 19.65 -20.16 12.51
N PRO A 446 18.71 -21.10 12.35
CA PRO A 446 18.36 -21.81 11.09
C PRO A 446 17.79 -20.86 10.02
N VAL A 447 17.89 -21.25 8.74
CA VAL A 447 17.39 -20.44 7.61
C VAL A 447 15.88 -20.31 7.73
N GLU A 448 15.41 -19.08 7.89
CA GLU A 448 13.99 -18.76 7.90
C GLU A 448 13.48 -18.44 6.48
N PRO A 449 12.22 -18.79 6.15
CA PRO A 449 11.25 -19.45 7.01
C PRO A 449 11.68 -20.90 7.28
N GLY A 450 12.05 -21.64 6.24
CA GLY A 450 12.45 -23.03 6.37
C GLY A 450 11.26 -23.94 6.77
N PRO A 451 11.47 -25.26 6.79
CA PRO A 451 10.41 -26.20 7.11
C PRO A 451 10.10 -26.13 8.61
N GLY A 452 8.82 -25.95 8.94
CA GLY A 452 8.32 -25.86 10.32
C GLY A 452 8.61 -24.52 11.01
N ALA A 453 8.93 -23.47 10.25
CA ALA A 453 9.12 -22.11 10.76
C ALA A 453 8.01 -21.68 11.72
N THR A 454 8.37 -21.08 12.86
CA THR A 454 7.39 -20.56 13.80
C THR A 454 7.50 -19.06 13.99
N VAL A 455 6.40 -18.39 14.28
CA VAL A 455 6.40 -16.97 14.65
C VAL A 455 7.02 -16.74 16.05
N PRO A 456 7.68 -15.59 16.29
CA PRO A 456 8.01 -14.54 15.32
C PRO A 456 9.10 -14.98 14.33
N LEU A 457 8.93 -14.66 13.05
CA LEU A 457 10.03 -14.69 12.08
C LEU A 457 11.01 -13.56 12.40
N SER A 458 12.30 -13.88 12.46
CA SER A 458 13.37 -12.96 12.85
C SER A 458 14.59 -13.11 11.95
N TYR A 459 14.69 -12.25 10.95
CA TYR A 459 15.86 -12.20 10.07
C TYR A 459 16.81 -11.02 10.35
N GLY A 460 16.64 -10.34 11.48
CA GLY A 460 17.47 -9.22 11.89
C GLY A 460 16.67 -7.96 12.18
N ALA A 461 17.39 -6.91 12.57
CA ALA A 461 16.79 -5.63 12.88
C ALA A 461 16.39 -4.92 11.59
N PHE A 462 15.08 -4.68 11.43
CA PHE A 462 14.59 -3.74 10.44
C PHE A 462 15.05 -2.33 10.80
N ILE A 463 15.50 -1.61 9.79
CA ILE A 463 15.87 -0.21 9.89
C ILE A 463 14.98 0.63 8.99
N SER A 464 14.84 1.89 9.37
CA SER A 464 14.16 2.94 8.62
C SER A 464 14.98 4.22 8.71
N ASP A 465 14.67 5.22 7.89
CA ASP A 465 15.32 6.51 8.02
C ASP A 465 15.10 7.07 9.43
N SER A 466 16.20 7.47 10.08
CA SER A 466 16.24 7.94 11.46
C SER A 466 15.68 6.95 12.51
N ASN A 467 15.51 5.67 12.15
CA ASN A 467 14.93 4.61 13.00
C ASN A 467 13.58 4.97 13.62
N VAL A 468 12.76 5.77 12.93
CA VAL A 468 11.41 6.11 13.39
C VAL A 468 10.42 4.99 13.06
N PRO A 469 9.42 4.74 13.92
CA PRO A 469 8.32 3.85 13.55
C PRO A 469 7.65 4.31 12.26
N VAL A 470 7.34 3.34 11.41
CA VAL A 470 6.76 3.61 10.09
C VAL A 470 5.32 3.17 10.11
N ALA A 471 4.42 4.14 10.05
CA ALA A 471 2.98 3.94 10.08
C ALA A 471 2.30 4.88 9.07
N ASN A 472 1.33 4.35 8.34
CA ASN A 472 0.45 5.11 7.49
C ASN A 472 -0.71 5.65 8.31
N THR A 473 -0.97 6.96 8.23
CA THR A 473 -2.07 7.59 8.99
C THR A 473 -3.46 7.03 8.68
N THR A 474 -3.63 6.34 7.54
CA THR A 474 -4.90 5.74 7.11
C THR A 474 -4.95 4.22 7.17
N LEU A 475 -3.81 3.54 7.26
CA LEU A 475 -3.74 2.07 7.36
C LEU A 475 -3.48 1.59 8.79
N GLU A 476 -2.74 2.38 9.59
CA GLU A 476 -2.36 2.12 10.98
C GLU A 476 -2.82 3.27 11.91
N THR A 477 -3.98 3.87 11.64
CA THR A 477 -4.47 5.08 12.34
C THR A 477 -4.36 4.96 13.85
N TYR A 478 -4.70 3.81 14.43
CA TYR A 478 -4.79 3.59 15.87
C TYR A 478 -3.58 2.85 16.47
N VAL A 479 -2.54 2.55 15.67
CA VAL A 479 -1.34 1.79 16.09
C VAL A 479 -0.03 2.37 15.54
N GLN A 480 0.07 3.69 15.41
CA GLN A 480 1.23 4.35 14.78
C GLN A 480 2.56 4.16 15.53
N GLY A 481 2.52 3.75 16.81
CA GLY A 481 3.72 3.44 17.60
C GLY A 481 4.41 2.10 17.27
N MET A 482 3.83 1.28 16.38
CA MET A 482 4.43 0.02 15.92
C MET A 482 4.81 0.09 14.45
N SER A 483 5.98 -0.44 14.09
CA SER A 483 6.40 -0.60 12.69
C SER A 483 5.78 -1.85 12.06
N CYS A 484 5.53 -1.83 10.75
CA CYS A 484 4.91 -2.95 10.01
C CYS A 484 5.56 -4.31 10.32
N ASN A 485 6.90 -4.37 10.34
CA ASN A 485 7.64 -5.60 10.60
C ASN A 485 7.40 -6.19 12.01
N GLN A 486 7.07 -5.35 13.01
CA GLN A 486 6.79 -5.81 14.38
C GLN A 486 5.50 -6.62 14.45
N CYS A 487 4.53 -6.31 13.59
CA CYS A 487 3.30 -7.08 13.42
C CYS A 487 3.52 -8.25 12.44
N HIS A 488 4.08 -7.98 11.26
CA HIS A 488 4.21 -8.98 10.19
C HIS A 488 5.10 -10.17 10.53
N GLN A 489 6.05 -10.05 11.46
CA GLN A 489 6.79 -11.22 11.99
C GLN A 489 5.87 -12.27 12.64
N GLN A 490 4.65 -11.89 13.03
CA GLN A 490 3.63 -12.78 13.63
C GLN A 490 2.65 -13.37 12.60
N ALA A 491 2.90 -13.17 11.29
CA ALA A 491 2.04 -13.70 10.25
C ALA A 491 2.08 -15.23 10.23
N THR A 492 0.90 -15.86 10.32
CA THR A 492 0.74 -17.32 10.38
C THR A 492 -0.04 -17.85 9.19
N ILE A 493 0.17 -19.13 8.88
CA ILE A 493 -0.69 -19.87 7.96
C ILE A 493 -2.09 -20.06 8.55
N ALA A 494 -3.07 -20.32 7.70
CA ALA A 494 -4.41 -20.70 8.14
C ALA A 494 -4.37 -22.03 8.92
N GLY A 495 -5.11 -22.09 10.04
CA GLY A 495 -5.24 -23.30 10.85
C GLY A 495 -4.07 -23.60 11.79
N SER A 496 -3.07 -22.72 11.88
CA SER A 496 -1.98 -22.83 12.85
C SER A 496 -1.72 -21.51 13.58
N PRO A 497 -1.69 -21.49 14.93
CA PRO A 497 -1.37 -20.27 15.66
C PRO A 497 0.13 -19.99 15.74
N THR A 498 0.98 -20.90 15.25
CA THR A 498 2.43 -20.83 15.44
C THR A 498 3.22 -20.91 14.16
N LEU A 499 2.73 -21.59 13.11
CA LEU A 499 3.49 -21.77 11.87
C LEU A 499 3.46 -20.50 11.02
N ALA A 500 4.65 -20.03 10.65
CA ALA A 500 4.81 -18.75 9.97
C ALA A 500 4.46 -18.83 8.47
N SER A 501 4.16 -17.66 7.90
CA SER A 501 3.71 -17.47 6.50
C SER A 501 4.55 -16.44 5.76
N ASP A 502 5.86 -16.42 6.02
CA ASP A 502 6.84 -15.55 5.36
C ASP A 502 6.42 -14.07 5.35
N PHE A 503 6.03 -13.58 6.54
CA PHE A 503 5.54 -12.21 6.81
C PHE A 503 4.19 -11.85 6.16
N SER A 504 3.54 -12.76 5.44
CA SER A 504 2.26 -12.49 4.77
C SER A 504 1.07 -12.95 5.59
N PHE A 505 0.31 -12.00 6.14
CA PHE A 505 -0.95 -12.35 6.80
C PHE A 505 -2.02 -12.87 5.83
N LEU A 506 -1.81 -12.78 4.50
CA LEU A 506 -2.81 -13.19 3.51
C LEU A 506 -3.15 -14.67 3.65
N PHE A 507 -2.18 -15.52 3.98
CA PHE A 507 -2.36 -16.97 4.09
C PHE A 507 -3.37 -17.37 5.17
N ASN A 508 -3.52 -16.59 6.24
CA ASN A 508 -4.51 -16.85 7.30
C ASN A 508 -5.97 -16.79 6.78
N ASN A 509 -6.19 -16.24 5.59
CA ASN A 509 -7.51 -16.14 4.96
C ASN A 509 -7.95 -17.44 4.26
N ALA A 510 -7.10 -18.45 4.12
CA ALA A 510 -7.47 -19.68 3.45
C ALA A 510 -8.53 -20.47 4.24
N ASP A 511 -9.56 -20.91 3.53
CA ASP A 511 -10.44 -21.98 3.98
C ASP A 511 -9.81 -23.35 3.64
N SER A 512 -10.51 -24.45 3.90
CA SER A 512 -10.06 -25.77 3.43
C SER A 512 -11.19 -26.59 2.82
N ALA A 513 -10.96 -27.10 1.61
CA ALA A 513 -11.81 -28.10 0.98
C ALA A 513 -11.57 -29.48 1.58
N GLN A 514 -10.30 -29.76 1.92
CA GLN A 514 -9.82 -31.10 2.30
C GLN A 514 -9.97 -31.37 3.80
N GLN A 515 -9.78 -30.37 4.65
CA GLN A 515 -9.79 -30.51 6.11
C GLN A 515 -10.57 -29.37 6.76
N LYS A 516 -11.91 -29.40 6.63
CA LYS A 516 -12.82 -28.38 7.17
C LYS A 516 -12.67 -28.12 8.68
N GLY A 517 -12.13 -29.08 9.44
CA GLY A 517 -11.86 -28.96 10.88
C GLY A 517 -10.62 -28.14 11.24
N LEU A 518 -9.71 -27.85 10.30
CA LEU A 518 -8.56 -26.97 10.53
C LEU A 518 -8.96 -25.53 10.80
N ILE A 519 -10.09 -25.11 10.21
CA ILE A 519 -10.50 -23.72 10.14
C ILE A 519 -11.81 -23.54 10.89
N LYS A 520 -11.81 -22.66 11.89
CA LYS A 520 -13.05 -22.23 12.53
C LYS A 520 -13.72 -21.23 11.60
N ARG A 521 -14.88 -21.55 11.03
CA ARG A 521 -15.66 -20.59 10.24
C ARG A 521 -16.46 -19.66 11.15
N VAL A 522 -16.61 -18.40 10.76
CA VAL A 522 -17.65 -17.57 11.36
C VAL A 522 -18.99 -17.98 10.75
N HIS A 523 -19.81 -18.75 11.47
CA HIS A 523 -21.14 -19.14 10.99
C HIS A 523 -22.09 -17.95 10.68
N ALA A 524 -21.74 -16.73 11.12
CA ALA A 524 -22.60 -15.55 11.05
C ALA A 524 -22.22 -14.55 9.94
N PHE A 525 -21.24 -14.87 9.08
CA PHE A 525 -20.99 -14.12 7.85
C PHE A 525 -21.31 -15.00 6.66
N GLU A 526 -22.58 -15.06 6.27
CA GLU A 526 -22.94 -15.46 4.90
C GLU A 526 -22.13 -14.55 3.97
N THR A 527 -21.14 -15.14 3.31
CA THR A 527 -20.45 -14.46 2.22
C THR A 527 -21.47 -14.23 1.12
N LEU A 528 -21.24 -13.24 0.24
CA LEU A 528 -22.14 -12.99 -0.90
C LEU A 528 -22.26 -14.20 -1.85
N LYS A 529 -21.46 -15.26 -1.66
CA LYS A 529 -21.53 -16.52 -2.39
C LYS A 529 -22.42 -17.57 -1.72
N ASP A 530 -22.79 -17.39 -0.45
CA ASP A 530 -23.65 -18.31 0.31
C ASP A 530 -25.15 -18.07 0.07
N GLY A 531 -25.49 -17.01 -0.67
CA GLY A 531 -26.86 -16.71 -1.06
C GLY A 531 -27.21 -17.28 -2.43
N GLN A 532 -27.62 -18.56 -2.47
CA GLN A 532 -28.81 -19.10 -3.17
C GLN A 532 -28.88 -20.63 -2.93
N PRO A 533 -30.07 -21.21 -2.70
CA PRO A 533 -30.25 -22.66 -2.55
C PRO A 533 -30.02 -23.45 -3.84
#